data_AF-A0A947TMJ6-F1
#
_entry.id   AF-A0A947TMJ6-F1
#
_cell.length_a   1.000
_cell.length_b   1.000
_cell.length_c   1.000
_cell.angle_alpha   90.00
_cell.angle_beta   90.00
_cell.angle_gamma   90.00
#
_symmetry.space_group_name_H-M   'P 1'
#
loop_
_entity.id
_entity.type
_entity.pdbx_description
1 polymer ?
#
loop_
_entity_poly.entity_id
_entity_poly.type
_entity_poly.pdbx_seq_one_letter_code
_entity_poly.pdbx_strand_id
1 'polypeptide(L)'
;MRPSAVALLLPLLLVGAAIAPGHAAAPDGQALASRVLKVVVTRTDGSREFGSAVSIAGDRLVTNCHVVSGASRIEIELALGTHLATVDQRDSYRDLCFLNLPGYQADPVPMIELGETRVGLDVAAAGYTHGTYTVSGGRIIGLHTCECDGGKVIQTSAPFDRGASGGGLFDSAGRLVGILTFKSRDGGNFHFALPVGWLRQMADQRMDSASQSESFWKNPGKESGYFLVACDLGEKKAWHSLSRLAAEWRTQEPSNPEAWMALGRAHRGLGETDAAVADFQRVLMLDSTHAEAQWALQELELETGRILMQPGRL
;
A
#
# COMPACT_ATOMS: atom_id res chain seq x y z
N MET A 1 -46.44 16.99 -63.95
CA MET A 1 -45.57 17.62 -62.93
C MET A 1 -45.85 16.98 -61.57
N ARG A 2 -44.92 16.15 -61.09
CA ARG A 2 -44.80 15.68 -59.69
C ARG A 2 -43.30 15.56 -59.40
N PRO A 3 -42.73 16.18 -58.36
CA PRO A 3 -41.31 16.05 -58.08
C PRO A 3 -41.05 14.70 -57.41
N SER A 4 -40.04 13.98 -57.88
CA SER A 4 -39.53 12.79 -57.20
C SER A 4 -38.59 13.23 -56.07
N ALA A 5 -38.92 12.87 -54.83
CA ALA A 5 -38.08 13.12 -53.67
C ALA A 5 -36.86 12.19 -53.70
N VAL A 6 -35.67 12.78 -53.76
CA VAL A 6 -34.39 12.09 -53.55
C VAL A 6 -34.22 11.92 -52.05
N ALA A 7 -34.31 10.68 -51.56
CA ALA A 7 -34.02 10.35 -50.17
C ALA A 7 -32.51 10.34 -49.95
N LEU A 8 -32.00 11.29 -49.16
CA LEU A 8 -30.62 11.32 -48.68
C LEU A 8 -30.45 10.25 -47.60
N LEU A 9 -29.75 9.16 -47.92
CA LEU A 9 -29.30 8.16 -46.93
C LEU A 9 -28.06 8.70 -46.21
N LEU A 10 -28.23 9.15 -44.96
CA LEU A 10 -27.10 9.39 -44.06
C LEU A 10 -26.50 8.04 -43.61
N PRO A 11 -25.17 7.87 -43.63
CA PRO A 11 -24.56 6.67 -43.08
C PRO A 11 -24.62 6.72 -41.55
N LEU A 12 -25.24 5.71 -40.95
CA LEU A 12 -25.27 5.49 -39.51
C LEU A 12 -23.86 5.07 -39.06
N LEU A 13 -23.10 6.00 -38.45
CA LEU A 13 -21.86 5.70 -37.76
C LEU A 13 -22.18 4.81 -36.54
N LEU A 14 -21.92 3.51 -36.66
CA LEU A 14 -21.86 2.63 -35.50
C LEU A 14 -20.65 3.04 -34.65
N VAL A 15 -20.92 3.75 -33.55
CA VAL A 15 -19.95 3.91 -32.46
C VAL A 15 -19.83 2.53 -31.80
N GLY A 16 -18.76 1.81 -32.13
CA GLY A 16 -18.37 0.63 -31.38
C GLY A 16 -17.99 1.06 -29.97
N ALA A 17 -18.86 0.76 -29.00
CA ALA A 17 -18.52 0.89 -27.60
C ALA A 17 -17.32 -0.03 -27.32
N ALA A 18 -16.14 0.55 -27.12
CA ALA A 18 -14.99 -0.16 -26.60
C ALA A 18 -15.38 -0.70 -25.22
N ILE A 19 -15.52 -2.02 -25.11
CA ILE A 19 -15.69 -2.70 -23.83
C ILE A 19 -14.35 -2.52 -23.11
N ALA A 20 -14.31 -1.62 -22.13
CA ALA A 20 -13.18 -1.53 -21.22
C ALA A 20 -12.96 -2.92 -20.58
N PRO A 21 -11.71 -3.37 -20.39
CA PRO A 21 -11.45 -4.62 -19.69
C PRO A 21 -12.09 -4.52 -18.30
N GLY A 22 -13.03 -5.42 -18.02
CA GLY A 22 -13.73 -5.44 -16.75
C GLY A 22 -12.74 -5.65 -15.61
N HIS A 23 -12.72 -4.72 -14.65
CA HIS A 23 -12.04 -4.91 -13.38
C HIS A 23 -12.53 -6.21 -12.75
N ALA A 24 -11.61 -7.10 -12.37
CA ALA A 24 -11.98 -8.25 -11.56
C ALA A 24 -12.66 -7.72 -10.29
N ALA A 25 -13.83 -8.27 -9.97
CA ALA A 25 -14.56 -7.86 -8.77
C ALA A 25 -13.65 -8.05 -7.54
N ALA A 26 -13.59 -7.03 -6.68
CA ALA A 26 -12.96 -7.16 -5.37
C ALA A 26 -13.54 -8.41 -4.66
N PRO A 27 -12.73 -9.14 -3.88
CA PRO A 27 -13.21 -10.31 -3.15
C PRO A 27 -14.43 -9.91 -2.30
N ASP A 28 -15.38 -10.84 -2.12
CA ASP A 28 -16.55 -10.62 -1.29
C ASP A 28 -16.12 -10.12 0.10
N GLY A 29 -16.36 -8.83 0.38
CA GLY A 29 -15.94 -8.18 1.60
C GLY A 29 -16.53 -8.82 2.86
N GLN A 30 -17.66 -9.52 2.74
CA GLN A 30 -18.26 -10.24 3.85
C GLN A 30 -17.49 -11.52 4.21
N ALA A 31 -16.83 -12.16 3.23
CA ALA A 31 -16.01 -13.34 3.45
C ALA A 31 -14.68 -13.05 4.17
N LEU A 32 -14.24 -11.78 4.18
CA LEU A 32 -13.04 -11.33 4.88
C LEU A 32 -13.31 -10.96 6.35
N ALA A 33 -14.57 -10.68 6.71
CA ALA A 33 -14.95 -10.22 8.06
C ALA A 33 -14.68 -11.26 9.15
N SER A 34 -14.71 -12.55 8.82
CA SER A 34 -14.35 -13.63 9.77
C SER A 34 -12.84 -13.76 10.00
N ARG A 35 -12.01 -13.19 9.10
CA ARG A 35 -10.55 -13.30 9.13
C ARG A 35 -9.86 -12.08 9.73
N VAL A 36 -10.52 -10.94 9.71
CA VAL A 36 -9.96 -9.68 10.23
C VAL A 36 -10.71 -9.31 11.50
N LEU A 37 -9.97 -9.23 12.61
CA LEU A 37 -10.49 -9.02 13.95
C LEU A 37 -10.10 -7.64 14.46
N LYS A 38 -10.96 -7.05 15.29
CA LYS A 38 -10.67 -5.76 15.92
C LYS A 38 -9.80 -5.98 17.14
N VAL A 39 -8.70 -5.24 17.19
CA VAL A 39 -7.82 -5.19 18.36
C VAL A 39 -8.17 -3.95 19.15
N VAL A 40 -8.43 -4.12 20.44
CA VAL A 40 -8.58 -3.03 21.40
C VAL A 40 -7.35 -3.08 22.31
N VAL A 41 -6.63 -1.98 22.37
CA VAL A 41 -5.46 -1.84 23.22
C VAL A 41 -5.73 -0.82 24.30
N THR A 42 -5.52 -1.21 25.56
CA THR A 42 -5.51 -0.28 26.68
C THR A 42 -4.06 0.06 27.01
N ARG A 43 -3.76 1.34 27.13
CA ARG A 43 -2.43 1.86 27.49
C ARG A 43 -2.27 1.94 29.01
N THR A 44 -1.06 2.25 29.46
CA THR A 44 -0.77 2.41 30.90
C THR A 44 -1.44 3.64 31.52
N ASP A 45 -1.74 4.65 30.71
CA ASP A 45 -2.49 5.85 31.11
C ASP A 45 -4.02 5.65 31.08
N GLY A 46 -4.48 4.43 30.76
CA GLY A 46 -5.91 4.09 30.67
C GLY A 46 -6.59 4.46 29.35
N SER A 47 -5.88 5.12 28.42
CA SER A 47 -6.42 5.38 27.08
C SER A 47 -6.67 4.09 26.32
N ARG A 48 -7.71 4.09 25.47
CA ARG A 48 -8.07 2.96 24.60
C ARG A 48 -7.85 3.35 23.16
N GLU A 49 -7.14 2.49 22.45
CA GLU A 49 -6.85 2.62 21.02
C GLU A 49 -7.35 1.39 20.27
N PHE A 50 -7.55 1.55 18.97
CA PHE A 50 -8.02 0.49 18.10
C PHE A 50 -6.97 0.16 17.04
N GLY A 51 -6.88 -1.12 16.73
CA GLY A 51 -6.13 -1.67 15.62
C GLY A 51 -6.88 -2.84 15.02
N SER A 52 -6.20 -3.56 14.13
CA SER A 52 -6.72 -4.74 13.46
C SER A 52 -5.75 -5.91 13.64
N ALA A 53 -6.25 -7.13 13.47
CA ALA A 53 -5.45 -8.34 13.40
C ALA A 53 -6.02 -9.27 12.34
N VAL A 54 -5.16 -10.03 11.68
CA VAL A 54 -5.59 -11.11 10.79
C VAL A 54 -5.44 -12.44 11.50
N SER A 55 -6.49 -13.26 11.48
CA SER A 55 -6.41 -14.64 11.95
C SER A 55 -5.58 -15.49 10.99
N ILE A 56 -4.58 -16.19 11.52
CA ILE A 56 -3.66 -17.01 10.74
C ILE A 56 -4.11 -18.47 10.70
N ALA A 57 -4.19 -19.13 11.86
CA ALA A 57 -4.65 -20.51 12.01
C ALA A 57 -4.81 -20.81 13.52
N GLY A 58 -5.80 -21.61 13.89
CA GLY A 58 -6.06 -21.95 15.29
C GLY A 58 -6.32 -20.71 16.14
N ASP A 59 -5.56 -20.54 17.22
CA ASP A 59 -5.61 -19.39 18.15
C ASP A 59 -4.64 -18.26 17.77
N ARG A 60 -3.87 -18.41 16.69
CA ARG A 60 -2.83 -17.46 16.30
C ARG A 60 -3.37 -16.36 15.39
N LEU A 61 -3.08 -15.12 15.77
CA LEU A 61 -3.35 -13.92 14.98
C LEU A 61 -2.04 -13.21 14.64
N VAL A 62 -2.06 -12.36 13.62
CA VAL A 62 -1.00 -11.39 13.34
C VAL A 62 -1.56 -9.98 13.44
N THR A 63 -0.75 -9.06 13.97
CA THR A 63 -1.00 -7.61 13.93
C THR A 63 0.33 -6.88 13.73
N ASN A 64 0.30 -5.55 13.69
CA ASN A 64 1.52 -4.78 13.78
C ASN A 64 2.01 -4.64 15.22
N CYS A 65 3.33 -4.66 15.41
CA CYS A 65 3.91 -4.49 16.74
C CYS A 65 3.63 -3.12 17.34
N HIS A 66 3.59 -2.06 16.54
CA HIS A 66 3.27 -0.72 17.03
C HIS A 66 1.84 -0.61 17.61
N VAL A 67 0.89 -1.45 17.15
CA VAL A 67 -0.47 -1.49 17.70
C VAL A 67 -0.41 -1.93 19.17
N VAL A 68 0.34 -2.99 19.46
CA VAL A 68 0.38 -3.63 20.79
C VAL A 68 1.55 -3.19 21.68
N SER A 69 2.49 -2.39 21.16
CA SER A 69 3.65 -1.91 21.91
C SER A 69 3.24 -1.01 23.08
N GLY A 70 3.69 -1.32 24.30
CA GLY A 70 3.32 -0.54 25.50
C GLY A 70 1.86 -0.74 25.95
N ALA A 71 1.16 -1.73 25.42
CA ALA A 71 -0.16 -2.13 25.90
C ALA A 71 -0.09 -2.67 27.33
N SER A 72 -0.97 -2.19 28.22
CA SER A 72 -1.23 -2.82 29.51
C SER A 72 -2.21 -3.99 29.37
N ARG A 73 -3.09 -3.93 28.38
CA ARG A 73 -4.06 -4.98 28.03
C ARG A 73 -4.32 -4.99 26.54
N ILE A 74 -4.38 -6.19 25.95
CA ILE A 74 -4.72 -6.42 24.54
C ILE A 74 -5.99 -7.28 24.53
N GLU A 75 -7.03 -6.80 23.86
CA GLU A 75 -8.29 -7.50 23.72
C GLU A 75 -8.68 -7.63 22.25
N ILE A 76 -9.29 -8.76 21.91
CA ILE A 76 -9.86 -9.01 20.59
C ILE A 76 -11.37 -8.99 20.71
N GLU A 77 -12.03 -8.16 19.91
CA GLU A 77 -13.50 -8.08 19.86
C GLU A 77 -14.02 -9.16 18.90
N LEU A 78 -14.74 -10.14 19.45
CA LEU A 78 -15.47 -11.16 18.71
C LEU A 78 -16.98 -10.91 18.83
N ALA A 79 -17.79 -11.61 18.03
CA ALA A 79 -19.25 -11.46 18.04
C ALA A 79 -19.88 -11.70 19.44
N LEU A 80 -19.24 -12.50 20.29
CA LEU A 80 -19.73 -12.89 21.61
C LEU A 80 -19.05 -12.15 22.77
N GLY A 81 -18.20 -11.14 22.49
CA GLY A 81 -17.54 -10.33 23.52
C GLY A 81 -16.07 -10.07 23.25
N THR A 82 -15.38 -9.50 24.23
CA THR A 82 -13.94 -9.24 24.19
C THR A 82 -13.15 -10.33 24.88
N HIS A 83 -12.05 -10.73 24.27
CA HIS A 83 -11.18 -11.82 24.75
C HIS A 83 -9.75 -11.32 24.90
N LEU A 84 -9.08 -11.72 25.98
CA LEU A 84 -7.69 -11.35 26.24
C LEU A 84 -6.77 -12.07 25.25
N ALA A 85 -5.89 -11.29 24.60
CA ALA A 85 -4.79 -11.81 23.80
C ALA A 85 -3.45 -11.50 24.46
N THR A 86 -2.45 -12.34 24.19
CA THR A 86 -1.07 -12.11 24.60
C THR A 86 -0.17 -12.08 23.36
N VAL A 87 0.96 -11.39 23.45
CA VAL A 87 1.95 -11.44 22.37
C VAL A 87 2.75 -12.73 22.48
N ASP A 88 2.75 -13.53 21.41
CA ASP A 88 3.48 -14.81 21.32
C ASP A 88 4.90 -14.58 20.78
N GLN A 89 5.02 -13.85 19.67
CA GLN A 89 6.29 -13.59 18.99
C GLN A 89 6.29 -12.18 18.37
N ARG A 90 7.47 -11.58 18.25
CA ARG A 90 7.66 -10.22 17.71
C ARG A 90 8.84 -10.16 16.75
N ASP A 91 8.64 -9.48 15.63
CA ASP A 91 9.68 -8.89 14.81
C ASP A 91 9.45 -7.37 14.82
N SER A 92 10.02 -6.71 15.83
CA SER A 92 9.82 -5.27 16.06
C SER A 92 10.34 -4.42 14.90
N TYR A 93 11.44 -4.86 14.28
CA TYR A 93 12.05 -4.18 13.15
C TYR A 93 11.13 -4.19 11.93
N ARG A 94 10.57 -5.35 11.59
CA ARG A 94 9.58 -5.47 10.51
C ARG A 94 8.17 -5.06 10.92
N ASP A 95 7.94 -4.74 12.19
CA ASP A 95 6.64 -4.34 12.74
C ASP A 95 5.55 -5.41 12.63
N LEU A 96 5.92 -6.68 12.82
CA LEU A 96 4.99 -7.82 12.76
C LEU A 96 5.00 -8.58 14.08
N CYS A 97 3.82 -8.76 14.67
CA CYS A 97 3.64 -9.40 15.95
C CYS A 97 2.59 -10.50 15.85
N PHE A 98 2.95 -11.72 16.27
CA PHE A 98 1.97 -12.78 16.48
C PHE A 98 1.33 -12.64 17.85
N LEU A 99 0.01 -12.73 17.89
CA LEU A 99 -0.78 -12.80 19.12
C LEU A 99 -1.32 -14.21 19.29
N ASN A 100 -1.44 -14.62 20.54
CA ASN A 100 -2.23 -15.79 20.93
C ASN A 100 -3.58 -15.34 21.49
N LEU A 101 -4.66 -15.94 21.02
CA LEU A 101 -6.03 -15.72 21.50
C LEU A 101 -6.62 -17.03 22.06
N PRO A 102 -6.41 -17.34 23.35
CA PRO A 102 -6.82 -18.62 23.93
C PRO A 102 -8.30 -18.93 23.72
N GLY A 103 -8.59 -20.15 23.28
CA GLY A 103 -9.95 -20.64 23.04
C GLY A 103 -10.56 -20.23 21.69
N TYR A 104 -9.84 -19.44 20.89
CA TYR A 104 -10.21 -19.16 19.50
C TYR A 104 -9.71 -20.27 18.58
N GLN A 105 -10.47 -20.57 17.52
CA GLN A 105 -10.11 -21.55 16.50
C GLN A 105 -10.54 -21.01 15.15
N ALA A 106 -9.57 -20.81 14.27
CA ALA A 106 -9.78 -20.38 12.90
C ALA A 106 -9.13 -21.34 11.90
N ASP A 107 -9.77 -21.49 10.76
CA ASP A 107 -9.17 -22.15 9.61
C ASP A 107 -7.95 -21.37 9.13
N PRO A 108 -6.92 -22.06 8.60
CA PRO A 108 -5.77 -21.39 8.03
C PRO A 108 -6.16 -20.35 6.97
N VAL A 109 -5.66 -19.13 7.10
CA VAL A 109 -5.80 -18.12 6.05
C VAL A 109 -4.98 -18.55 4.83
N PRO A 110 -5.57 -18.65 3.63
CA PRO A 110 -4.77 -18.90 2.44
C PRO A 110 -3.85 -17.69 2.22
N MET A 111 -2.59 -17.94 1.88
CA MET A 111 -1.60 -16.88 1.63
C MET A 111 -1.17 -16.95 0.16
N ILE A 112 -0.89 -15.81 -0.45
CA ILE A 112 -0.34 -15.76 -1.80
C ILE A 112 1.03 -16.45 -1.84
N GLU A 113 1.35 -17.11 -2.96
CA GLU A 113 2.66 -17.76 -3.12
C GLU A 113 3.78 -16.74 -3.29
N LEU A 114 4.99 -17.11 -2.87
CA LEU A 114 6.16 -16.25 -3.05
C LEU A 114 6.41 -16.04 -4.55
N GLY A 115 6.49 -14.78 -4.97
CA GLY A 115 6.72 -14.39 -6.38
C GLY A 115 5.45 -14.10 -7.18
N GLU A 116 4.25 -14.41 -6.67
CA GLU A 116 2.99 -14.03 -7.35
C GLU A 116 2.58 -12.57 -7.09
N THR A 117 3.07 -11.96 -6.01
CA THR A 117 2.84 -10.54 -5.71
C THR A 117 3.52 -9.68 -6.78
N ARG A 118 2.72 -8.90 -7.52
CA ARG A 118 3.17 -8.05 -8.62
C ARG A 118 2.36 -6.76 -8.70
N VAL A 119 2.97 -5.71 -9.26
CA VAL A 119 2.26 -4.47 -9.60
C VAL A 119 1.10 -4.78 -10.57
N GLY A 120 -0.01 -4.09 -10.38
CA GLY A 120 -1.26 -4.29 -11.11
C GLY A 120 -2.18 -5.39 -10.57
N LEU A 121 -1.78 -6.14 -9.54
CA LEU A 121 -2.65 -7.12 -8.89
C LEU A 121 -3.80 -6.41 -8.18
N ASP A 122 -5.04 -6.80 -8.47
CA ASP A 122 -6.25 -6.33 -7.77
C ASP A 122 -6.27 -6.87 -6.34
N VAL A 123 -6.55 -5.98 -5.39
CA VAL A 123 -6.52 -6.28 -3.96
C VAL A 123 -7.63 -5.57 -3.20
N ALA A 124 -7.98 -6.10 -2.03
CA ALA A 124 -8.84 -5.44 -1.06
C ALA A 124 -8.12 -5.28 0.29
N ALA A 125 -8.12 -4.06 0.82
CA ALA A 125 -7.67 -3.79 2.17
C ALA A 125 -8.86 -3.94 3.14
N ALA A 126 -8.74 -4.83 4.12
CA ALA A 126 -9.76 -5.07 5.13
C ALA A 126 -9.19 -4.82 6.53
N GLY A 127 -9.90 -4.04 7.35
CA GLY A 127 -9.45 -3.59 8.67
C GLY A 127 -10.53 -2.85 9.44
N TYR A 128 -10.17 -2.33 10.61
CA TYR A 128 -11.06 -1.56 11.48
C TYR A 128 -10.68 -0.08 11.50
N THR A 129 -11.09 0.66 10.47
CA THR A 129 -10.88 2.12 10.44
C THR A 129 -11.75 2.82 11.49
N HIS A 130 -11.11 3.57 12.40
CA HIS A 130 -11.76 4.23 13.53
C HIS A 130 -12.66 3.30 14.37
N GLY A 131 -12.32 2.00 14.41
CA GLY A 131 -13.08 0.99 15.15
C GLY A 131 -14.25 0.35 14.41
N THR A 132 -14.50 0.75 13.16
CA THR A 132 -15.54 0.17 12.28
C THR A 132 -14.90 -0.70 11.22
N TYR A 133 -15.46 -1.88 10.97
CA TYR A 133 -14.98 -2.76 9.92
C TYR A 133 -15.17 -2.11 8.54
N THR A 134 -14.10 -2.04 7.77
CA THR A 134 -14.06 -1.46 6.42
C THR A 134 -13.34 -2.40 5.47
N VAL A 135 -13.83 -2.42 4.22
CA VAL A 135 -13.17 -3.07 3.10
C VAL A 135 -13.08 -2.06 1.96
N SER A 136 -11.89 -1.87 1.42
CA SER A 136 -11.64 -0.97 0.30
C SER A 136 -10.90 -1.69 -0.82
N GLY A 137 -11.39 -1.53 -2.04
CA GLY A 137 -10.76 -2.11 -3.24
C GLY A 137 -9.64 -1.21 -3.77
N GLY A 138 -8.64 -1.82 -4.38
CA GLY A 138 -7.55 -1.14 -5.05
C GLY A 138 -6.65 -2.10 -5.81
N ARG A 139 -5.43 -1.65 -6.10
CA ARG A 139 -4.39 -2.41 -6.79
C ARG A 139 -3.05 -2.23 -6.13
N ILE A 140 -2.16 -3.21 -6.27
CA ILE A 140 -0.74 -3.02 -5.99
C ILE A 140 -0.19 -2.04 -7.03
N ILE A 141 0.33 -0.91 -6.58
CA ILE A 141 0.89 0.14 -7.44
C ILE A 141 2.42 0.22 -7.36
N GLY A 142 3.02 -0.37 -6.32
CA GLY A 142 4.47 -0.38 -6.16
C GLY A 142 4.95 -1.54 -5.29
N LEU A 143 6.16 -2.03 -5.58
CA LEU A 143 6.86 -3.03 -4.77
C LEU A 143 8.25 -2.53 -4.47
N HIS A 144 8.49 -2.16 -3.22
CA HIS A 144 9.72 -1.51 -2.80
C HIS A 144 10.60 -2.48 -2.04
N THR A 145 11.86 -2.60 -2.47
CA THR A 145 12.83 -3.44 -1.77
C THR A 145 13.19 -2.80 -0.42
N CYS A 146 13.06 -3.57 0.67
CA CYS A 146 13.74 -3.25 1.92
C CYS A 146 15.19 -3.72 1.79
N GLU A 147 16.15 -2.81 1.94
CA GLU A 147 17.58 -3.14 1.93
C GLU A 147 17.99 -4.01 3.14
N CYS A 148 17.14 -4.06 4.16
CA CYS A 148 17.32 -4.86 5.35
C CYS A 148 17.40 -6.37 5.09
N ASP A 149 16.61 -6.89 4.15
CA ASP A 149 16.48 -8.33 3.90
C ASP A 149 15.97 -8.71 2.50
N GLY A 150 15.82 -7.73 1.60
CA GLY A 150 15.30 -7.93 0.25
C GLY A 150 13.77 -8.10 0.16
N GLY A 151 13.05 -8.02 1.27
CA GLY A 151 11.58 -8.08 1.31
C GLY A 151 10.94 -6.96 0.50
N LYS A 152 9.76 -7.24 -0.07
CA LYS A 152 9.02 -6.28 -0.91
C LYS A 152 7.89 -5.64 -0.12
N VAL A 153 8.10 -4.41 0.33
CA VAL A 153 7.04 -3.59 0.92
C VAL A 153 6.05 -3.22 -0.18
N ILE A 154 4.77 -3.44 0.09
CA ILE A 154 3.70 -3.35 -0.90
C ILE A 154 3.06 -1.99 -0.79
N GLN A 155 3.08 -1.22 -1.87
CA GLN A 155 2.30 0.00 -2.00
C GLN A 155 0.99 -0.31 -2.72
N THR A 156 -0.12 0.12 -2.15
CA THR A 156 -1.47 -0.13 -2.68
C THR A 156 -2.24 1.17 -2.88
N SER A 157 -3.13 1.18 -3.87
CA SER A 157 -4.15 2.23 -4.01
C SER A 157 -5.40 1.99 -3.16
N ALA A 158 -5.52 0.81 -2.53
CA ALA A 158 -6.63 0.51 -1.63
C ALA A 158 -6.52 1.37 -0.36
N PRO A 159 -7.43 2.32 -0.12
CA PRO A 159 -7.28 3.28 0.96
C PRO A 159 -7.57 2.67 2.33
N PHE A 160 -6.80 3.06 3.34
CA PHE A 160 -7.07 2.70 4.73
C PHE A 160 -6.65 3.84 5.67
N ASP A 161 -7.30 3.92 6.83
CA ASP A 161 -6.99 4.96 7.83
C ASP A 161 -6.77 4.36 9.22
N ARG A 162 -6.49 5.24 10.19
CA ARG A 162 -6.18 4.92 11.58
C ARG A 162 -7.11 3.84 12.12
N GLY A 163 -6.52 2.80 12.70
CA GLY A 163 -7.21 1.61 13.21
C GLY A 163 -7.17 0.42 12.26
N ALA A 164 -6.95 0.64 10.95
CA ALA A 164 -6.77 -0.46 10.00
C ALA A 164 -5.40 -1.16 10.12
N SER A 165 -4.41 -0.55 10.79
CA SER A 165 -3.10 -1.15 11.02
C SER A 165 -3.21 -2.52 11.70
N GLY A 166 -2.51 -3.51 11.15
CA GLY A 166 -2.59 -4.92 11.49
C GLY A 166 -3.69 -5.69 10.75
N GLY A 167 -4.48 -5.02 9.90
CA GLY A 167 -5.47 -5.63 9.02
C GLY A 167 -4.82 -6.29 7.81
N GLY A 168 -5.62 -6.90 6.95
CA GLY A 168 -5.12 -7.69 5.82
C GLY A 168 -5.32 -7.01 4.47
N LEU A 169 -4.34 -7.18 3.59
CA LEU A 169 -4.47 -6.94 2.15
C LEU A 169 -4.68 -8.30 1.47
N PHE A 170 -5.77 -8.47 0.74
CA PHE A 170 -6.17 -9.75 0.13
C PHE A 170 -6.30 -9.62 -1.38
N ASP A 171 -5.96 -10.68 -2.12
CA ASP A 171 -6.26 -10.74 -3.56
C ASP A 171 -7.72 -11.15 -3.83
N SER A 172 -8.12 -11.18 -5.10
CA SER A 172 -9.47 -11.58 -5.52
C SER A 172 -9.88 -13.01 -5.13
N ALA A 173 -8.92 -13.88 -4.82
CA ALA A 173 -9.16 -15.23 -4.34
C ALA A 173 -9.25 -15.30 -2.79
N GLY A 174 -9.20 -14.16 -2.10
CA GLY A 174 -9.21 -14.09 -0.64
C GLY A 174 -7.89 -14.55 0.00
N ARG A 175 -6.81 -14.65 -0.77
CA ARG A 175 -5.49 -15.01 -0.26
C ARG A 175 -4.84 -13.77 0.35
N LEU A 176 -4.26 -13.92 1.53
CA LEU A 176 -3.54 -12.84 2.20
C LEU A 176 -2.26 -12.52 1.43
N VAL A 177 -2.11 -11.25 1.07
CA VAL A 177 -0.99 -10.68 0.29
C VAL A 177 -0.06 -9.88 1.18
N GLY A 178 -0.61 -9.15 2.16
CA GLY A 178 0.19 -8.41 3.14
C GLY A 178 -0.61 -7.91 4.35
N ILE A 179 0.09 -7.27 5.29
CA ILE A 179 -0.46 -6.69 6.51
C ILE A 179 -0.46 -5.16 6.40
N LEU A 180 -1.64 -4.54 6.46
CA LEU A 180 -1.81 -3.08 6.39
C LEU A 180 -1.05 -2.43 7.55
N THR A 181 -0.16 -1.47 7.30
CA THR A 181 0.76 -1.00 8.34
C THR A 181 0.81 0.51 8.48
N PHE A 182 1.29 1.22 7.47
CA PHE A 182 1.49 2.66 7.52
C PHE A 182 1.02 3.35 6.23
N LYS A 183 0.74 4.64 6.33
CA LYS A 183 0.47 5.51 5.19
C LYS A 183 1.46 6.68 5.19
N SER A 184 1.85 7.15 4.01
CA SER A 184 2.61 8.41 3.90
C SER A 184 1.76 9.56 4.43
N ARG A 185 2.39 10.54 5.08
CA ARG A 185 1.73 11.73 5.62
C ARG A 185 1.63 12.88 4.63
N ASP A 186 2.32 12.80 3.50
CA ASP A 186 2.52 13.93 2.59
C ASP A 186 2.00 13.67 1.18
N GLY A 187 1.33 14.67 0.59
CA GLY A 187 1.02 14.88 -0.85
C GLY A 187 0.28 13.78 -1.63
N GLY A 188 0.77 12.55 -1.57
CA GLY A 188 0.12 11.35 -2.08
C GLY A 188 -0.41 10.51 -0.93
N ASN A 189 -1.70 10.16 -1.00
CA ASN A 189 -2.33 9.20 -0.08
C ASN A 189 -1.77 7.78 -0.34
N PHE A 190 -0.49 7.55 0.00
CA PHE A 190 0.18 6.27 -0.21
C PHE A 190 -0.07 5.34 0.96
N HIS A 191 -0.45 4.11 0.66
CA HIS A 191 -0.82 3.09 1.62
C HIS A 191 0.13 1.91 1.49
N PHE A 192 0.72 1.47 2.60
CA PHE A 192 1.73 0.42 2.61
C PHE A 192 1.32 -0.77 3.45
N ALA A 193 1.60 -1.95 2.91
CA ALA A 193 1.42 -3.24 3.55
C ALA A 193 2.73 -4.04 3.56
N LEU A 194 2.92 -4.81 4.62
CA LEU A 194 4.09 -5.67 4.78
C LEU A 194 3.82 -7.04 4.18
N PRO A 195 4.78 -7.65 3.45
CA PRO A 195 4.53 -8.86 2.70
C PRO A 195 4.32 -10.08 3.61
N VAL A 196 3.39 -10.98 3.24
CA VAL A 196 3.18 -12.25 3.96
C VAL A 196 4.41 -13.17 3.96
N GLY A 197 5.36 -12.95 3.05
CA GLY A 197 6.64 -13.67 3.06
C GLY A 197 7.41 -13.49 4.37
N TRP A 198 7.33 -12.31 4.99
CA TRP A 198 7.94 -12.09 6.31
C TRP A 198 7.24 -12.87 7.42
N LEU A 199 5.93 -13.11 7.31
CA LEU A 199 5.20 -13.94 8.28
C LEU A 199 5.64 -15.40 8.23
N ARG A 200 5.87 -15.94 7.03
CA ARG A 200 6.41 -17.30 6.85
C ARG A 200 7.78 -17.43 7.50
N GLN A 201 8.68 -16.49 7.22
CA GLN A 201 10.02 -16.46 7.83
C GLN A 201 9.95 -16.37 9.37
N MET A 202 9.07 -15.52 9.89
CA MET A 202 8.89 -15.34 11.33
C MET A 202 8.31 -16.60 12.00
N ALA A 203 7.42 -17.34 11.34
CA ALA A 203 6.89 -18.58 11.87
C ALA A 203 7.95 -19.70 11.93
N ASP A 204 8.87 -19.74 10.95
CA ASP A 204 9.94 -20.74 10.86
C ASP A 204 11.09 -20.44 11.83
N GLN A 205 11.43 -19.17 12.00
CA GLN A 205 12.50 -18.71 12.86
C GLN A 205 11.87 -18.17 14.15
N ARG A 206 11.81 -18.97 15.22
CA ARG A 206 11.48 -18.44 16.55
C ARG A 206 12.50 -17.36 16.90
N MET A 207 12.10 -16.10 16.74
CA MET A 207 12.95 -14.95 17.02
C MET A 207 12.92 -14.71 18.53
N ASP A 208 14.10 -14.64 19.15
CA ASP A 208 14.21 -14.24 20.55
C ASP A 208 13.66 -12.81 20.71
N SER A 209 12.81 -12.64 21.72
CA SER A 209 12.04 -11.43 22.03
C SER A 209 12.87 -10.20 22.45
N ALA A 210 14.19 -10.24 22.27
CA ALA A 210 15.15 -9.35 22.92
C ALA A 210 15.51 -8.07 22.14
N SER A 211 15.22 -7.97 20.84
CA SER A 211 15.49 -6.73 20.09
C SER A 211 14.27 -5.80 20.10
N GLN A 212 14.28 -4.84 21.05
CA GLN A 212 13.45 -3.64 20.96
C GLN A 212 14.08 -2.65 19.97
N SER A 213 14.18 -3.03 18.70
CA SER A 213 14.47 -2.08 17.63
C SER A 213 13.18 -1.36 17.23
N GLU A 214 13.26 -0.06 16.96
CA GLU A 214 12.18 0.62 16.27
C GLU A 214 11.98 0.02 14.88
N SER A 215 10.74 0.10 14.38
CA SER A 215 10.41 -0.42 13.07
C SER A 215 11.11 0.37 11.97
N PHE A 216 11.56 -0.32 10.91
CA PHE A 216 12.38 0.26 9.84
C PHE A 216 11.75 1.49 9.15
N TRP A 217 10.42 1.60 9.19
CA TRP A 217 9.64 2.66 8.57
C TRP A 217 9.39 3.88 9.47
N LYS A 218 9.68 3.81 10.78
CA LYS A 218 9.45 4.94 11.71
C LYS A 218 10.50 6.05 11.58
N ASN A 219 11.76 5.66 11.41
CA ASN A 219 12.90 6.56 11.25
C ASN A 219 13.71 6.10 10.03
N PRO A 220 13.27 6.44 8.80
CA PRO A 220 13.89 5.91 7.59
C PRO A 220 15.37 6.29 7.48
N GLY A 221 16.21 5.28 7.26
CA GLY A 221 17.62 5.43 6.91
C GLY A 221 17.95 4.65 5.64
N LYS A 222 19.24 4.60 5.27
CA LYS A 222 19.69 3.82 4.08
C LYS A 222 19.23 2.36 4.13
N GLU A 223 19.21 1.75 5.31
CA GLU A 223 18.79 0.36 5.53
C GLU A 223 17.27 0.14 5.34
N SER A 224 16.47 1.19 5.48
CA SER A 224 15.02 1.14 5.26
C SER A 224 14.64 1.08 3.77
N GLY A 225 15.59 1.39 2.88
CA GLY A 225 15.39 1.48 1.44
C GLY A 225 15.15 2.90 0.95
N TYR A 226 15.57 3.17 -0.30
CA TYR A 226 15.50 4.50 -0.90
C TYR A 226 14.10 5.11 -0.88
N PHE A 227 13.06 4.30 -1.10
CA PHE A 227 11.68 4.78 -1.17
C PHE A 227 11.20 5.44 0.13
N LEU A 228 11.51 4.86 1.30
CA LEU A 228 11.09 5.42 2.58
C LEU A 228 11.82 6.71 2.91
N VAL A 229 13.12 6.76 2.64
CA VAL A 229 13.90 7.98 2.82
C VAL A 229 13.42 9.06 1.85
N ALA A 230 13.05 8.70 0.62
CA ALA A 230 12.49 9.62 -0.35
C ALA A 230 11.13 10.18 0.11
N CYS A 231 10.26 9.34 0.67
CA CYS A 231 9.00 9.79 1.28
C CYS A 231 9.23 10.77 2.44
N ASP A 232 10.12 10.41 3.39
CA ASP A 232 10.42 11.25 4.57
C ASP A 232 11.03 12.60 4.19
N LEU A 233 11.97 12.62 3.23
CA LEU A 233 12.56 13.86 2.73
C LEU A 233 11.54 14.73 1.96
N GLY A 234 10.61 14.09 1.26
CA GLY A 234 9.48 14.77 0.62
C GLY A 234 8.59 15.49 1.64
N GLU A 235 8.20 14.78 2.71
CA GLU A 235 7.41 15.34 3.83
C GLU A 235 8.09 16.53 4.49
N LYS A 236 9.40 16.43 4.69
CA LYS A 236 10.20 17.52 5.27
C LYS A 236 10.52 18.63 4.27
N LYS A 237 10.08 18.52 3.02
CA LYS A 237 10.42 19.44 1.91
C LYS A 237 11.92 19.66 1.75
N ALA A 238 12.71 18.65 2.07
CA ALA A 238 14.16 18.69 2.05
C ALA A 238 14.68 18.44 0.62
N TRP A 239 14.27 19.28 -0.32
CA TRP A 239 14.38 19.02 -1.76
C TRP A 239 15.80 18.78 -2.26
N HIS A 240 16.80 19.49 -1.73
CA HIS A 240 18.20 19.22 -2.07
C HIS A 240 18.67 17.84 -1.60
N SER A 241 18.25 17.41 -0.41
CA SER A 241 18.56 16.07 0.10
C SER A 241 17.82 15.00 -0.71
N LEU A 242 16.54 15.25 -1.04
CA LEU A 242 15.73 14.35 -1.87
C LEU A 242 16.34 14.19 -3.26
N SER A 243 16.74 15.27 -3.92
CA SER A 243 17.39 15.24 -5.24
C SER A 243 18.67 14.40 -5.22
N ARG A 244 19.52 14.57 -4.19
CA ARG A 244 20.75 13.77 -4.05
C ARG A 244 20.45 12.28 -3.86
N LEU A 245 19.52 11.97 -2.97
CA LEU A 245 19.09 10.59 -2.71
C LEU A 245 18.49 9.95 -3.98
N ALA A 246 17.59 10.66 -4.65
CA ALA A 246 16.91 10.15 -5.85
C ALA A 246 17.87 9.99 -7.03
N ALA A 247 18.88 10.86 -7.16
CA ALA A 247 19.94 10.70 -8.16
C ALA A 247 20.82 9.46 -7.89
N GLU A 248 21.13 9.17 -6.62
CA GLU A 248 21.78 7.92 -6.20
C GLU A 248 20.89 6.71 -6.53
N TRP A 249 19.62 6.75 -6.10
CA TRP A 249 18.65 5.68 -6.32
C TRP A 249 18.48 5.36 -7.81
N ARG A 250 18.30 6.38 -8.65
CA ARG A 250 18.20 6.25 -10.11
C ARG A 250 19.46 5.62 -10.72
N THR A 251 20.63 5.87 -10.15
CA THR A 251 21.88 5.28 -10.66
C THR A 251 21.94 3.79 -10.36
N GLN A 252 21.45 3.37 -9.19
CA GLN A 252 21.39 1.96 -8.81
C GLN A 252 20.25 1.22 -9.51
N GLU A 253 19.10 1.88 -9.68
CA GLU A 253 17.88 1.32 -10.24
C GLU A 253 17.33 2.16 -11.40
N PRO A 254 18.02 2.22 -12.56
CA PRO A 254 17.66 3.13 -13.66
C PRO A 254 16.32 2.82 -14.33
N SER A 255 15.80 1.60 -14.15
CA SER A 255 14.49 1.16 -14.64
C SER A 255 13.39 1.27 -13.60
N ASN A 256 13.68 1.73 -12.37
CA ASN A 256 12.67 1.90 -11.33
C ASN A 256 11.94 3.25 -11.51
N PRO A 257 10.64 3.28 -11.86
CA PRO A 257 9.90 4.52 -12.04
C PRO A 257 9.89 5.39 -10.78
N GLU A 258 9.91 4.80 -9.58
CA GLU A 258 9.82 5.54 -8.31
C GLU A 258 11.08 6.37 -8.02
N ALA A 259 12.25 5.91 -8.47
CA ALA A 259 13.49 6.67 -8.39
C ALA A 259 13.42 7.95 -9.23
N TRP A 260 12.85 7.86 -10.43
CA TRP A 260 12.60 9.01 -11.31
C TRP A 260 11.48 9.90 -10.77
N MET A 261 10.42 9.32 -10.20
CA MET A 261 9.33 10.06 -9.58
C MET A 261 9.84 10.91 -8.40
N ALA A 262 10.67 10.33 -7.53
CA ALA A 262 11.30 11.04 -6.42
C ALA A 262 12.20 12.19 -6.90
N LEU A 263 12.96 11.97 -7.99
CA LEU A 263 13.84 12.99 -8.57
C LEU A 263 13.02 14.15 -9.17
N GLY A 264 11.95 13.84 -9.91
CA GLY A 264 11.04 14.83 -10.46
C GLY A 264 10.34 15.67 -9.39
N ARG A 265 9.90 15.04 -8.28
CA ARG A 265 9.36 15.76 -7.10
C ARG A 265 10.40 16.70 -6.50
N ALA A 266 11.65 16.26 -6.39
CA ALA A 266 12.74 17.09 -5.89
C ALA A 266 13.00 18.32 -6.77
N HIS A 267 13.15 18.11 -8.08
CA HIS A 267 13.35 19.20 -9.04
C HIS A 267 12.16 20.17 -9.05
N ARG A 268 10.93 19.67 -8.99
CA ARG A 268 9.73 20.53 -8.86
C ARG A 268 9.79 21.37 -7.58
N GLY A 269 10.14 20.77 -6.44
CA GLY A 269 10.31 21.48 -5.18
C GLY A 269 11.42 22.53 -5.17
N LEU A 270 12.45 22.35 -6.01
CA LEU A 270 13.54 23.31 -6.23
C LEU A 270 13.19 24.40 -7.26
N GLY A 271 12.03 24.32 -7.92
CA GLY A 271 11.64 25.24 -9.01
C GLY A 271 12.31 24.94 -10.35
N GLU A 272 12.90 23.76 -10.50
CA GLU A 272 13.58 23.31 -11.71
C GLU A 272 12.58 22.63 -12.66
N THR A 273 11.62 23.40 -13.17
CA THR A 273 10.44 22.90 -13.90
C THR A 273 10.80 21.99 -15.07
N ASP A 274 11.73 22.38 -15.95
CA ASP A 274 12.07 21.58 -17.14
C ASP A 274 12.71 20.23 -16.76
N ALA A 275 13.51 20.20 -15.69
CA ALA A 275 14.09 18.97 -15.18
C ALA A 275 13.01 18.06 -14.58
N ALA A 276 12.08 18.62 -13.81
CA ALA A 276 10.95 17.87 -13.25
C ALA A 276 10.07 17.23 -14.34
N VAL A 277 9.77 17.97 -15.40
CA VAL A 277 9.01 17.46 -16.56
C VAL A 277 9.73 16.26 -17.19
N ALA A 278 11.04 16.39 -17.44
CA ALA A 278 11.83 15.32 -18.06
C ALA A 278 11.82 14.05 -17.20
N ASP A 279 11.94 14.18 -15.88
CA ASP A 279 11.89 13.06 -14.96
C ASP A 279 10.49 12.40 -14.92
N PHE A 280 9.41 13.18 -14.84
CA PHE A 280 8.05 12.62 -14.86
C PHE A 280 7.70 11.95 -16.19
N GLN A 281 8.15 12.49 -17.33
CA GLN A 281 8.02 11.81 -18.61
C GLN A 281 8.80 10.50 -18.64
N ARG A 282 9.98 10.46 -17.99
CA ARG A 282 10.74 9.22 -17.85
C ARG A 282 10.01 8.18 -17.02
N VAL A 283 9.29 8.59 -15.98
CA VAL A 283 8.38 7.70 -15.22
C VAL A 283 7.36 7.07 -16.18
N LEU A 284 6.68 7.87 -17.00
CA LEU A 284 5.66 7.36 -17.93
C LEU A 284 6.22 6.48 -19.06
N MET A 285 7.49 6.65 -19.44
CA MET A 285 8.15 5.73 -20.37
C MET A 285 8.47 4.37 -19.73
N LEU A 286 8.66 4.32 -18.40
CA LEU A 286 8.92 3.09 -17.66
C LEU A 286 7.60 2.40 -17.24
N ASP A 287 6.61 3.21 -16.86
CA ASP A 287 5.25 2.78 -16.52
C ASP A 287 4.24 3.82 -17.04
N SER A 288 3.64 3.54 -18.20
CA SER A 288 2.66 4.42 -18.83
C SER A 288 1.38 4.60 -18.01
N THR A 289 1.14 3.75 -17.00
CA THR A 289 -0.03 3.78 -16.13
C THR A 289 0.21 4.47 -14.80
N HIS A 290 1.40 5.06 -14.59
CA HIS A 290 1.79 5.68 -13.33
C HIS A 290 1.00 6.95 -13.01
N ALA A 291 -0.07 6.80 -12.24
CA ALA A 291 -1.05 7.86 -11.97
C ALA A 291 -0.44 9.15 -11.39
N GLU A 292 0.54 9.03 -10.48
CA GLU A 292 1.16 10.21 -9.85
C GLU A 292 1.94 11.06 -10.86
N ALA A 293 2.61 10.42 -11.82
CA ALA A 293 3.40 11.12 -12.84
C ALA A 293 2.48 11.78 -13.87
N GLN A 294 1.37 11.11 -14.23
CA GLN A 294 0.32 11.70 -15.08
C GLN A 294 -0.27 12.96 -14.42
N TRP A 295 -0.62 12.86 -13.13
CA TRP A 295 -1.13 13.99 -12.37
C TRP A 295 -0.12 15.14 -12.29
N ALA A 296 1.14 14.83 -11.93
CA ALA A 296 2.19 15.84 -11.78
C ALA A 296 2.48 16.58 -13.11
N LEU A 297 2.48 15.85 -14.24
CA LEU A 297 2.62 16.48 -15.55
C LEU A 297 1.42 17.36 -15.88
N GLN A 298 0.19 16.88 -15.65
CA GLN A 298 -1.02 17.66 -15.91
C GLN A 298 -1.06 18.96 -15.09
N GLU A 299 -0.60 18.93 -13.84
CA GLU A 299 -0.49 20.12 -13.00
C GLU A 299 0.53 21.11 -13.57
N LEU A 300 1.69 20.63 -14.03
CA LEU A 300 2.70 21.45 -14.70
C LEU A 300 2.21 22.00 -16.05
N GLU A 301 1.35 21.29 -16.78
CA GLU A 301 0.71 21.81 -18.00
C GLU A 301 -0.15 23.03 -17.69
N LEU A 302 -0.95 22.96 -16.62
CA LEU A 302 -1.79 24.07 -16.17
C LEU A 302 -0.96 25.27 -15.69
N GLU A 303 0.14 25.02 -14.97
CA GLU A 303 1.03 26.07 -14.48
C GLU A 303 1.81 26.76 -15.61
N THR A 304 2.29 26.00 -16.60
CA THR A 304 3.19 26.51 -17.65
C THR A 304 2.48 26.88 -18.95
N GLY A 305 1.25 26.42 -19.16
CA GLY A 305 0.52 26.54 -20.43
C GLY A 305 1.11 25.69 -21.57
N ARG A 306 2.02 24.76 -21.27
CA ARG A 306 2.64 23.85 -22.24
C ARG A 306 1.89 22.52 -22.27
N ILE A 307 1.82 21.87 -23.43
CA ILE A 307 1.35 20.48 -23.53
C ILE A 307 2.55 19.56 -23.27
N LEU A 308 2.51 18.81 -22.19
CA LEU A 308 3.59 17.97 -21.67
C LEU A 308 3.26 16.48 -21.77
N MET A 309 1.98 16.11 -21.90
CA MET A 309 1.50 14.77 -22.21
C MET A 309 1.02 14.70 -23.66
N GLN A 310 1.74 14.00 -24.54
CA GLN A 310 1.29 13.76 -25.91
C GLN A 310 0.61 12.38 -26.03
N PRO A 311 -0.63 12.30 -26.55
CA PRO A 311 -1.26 11.02 -26.88
C PRO A 311 -0.45 10.29 -27.97
N GLY A 312 0.08 9.10 -27.65
CA GLY A 312 0.71 8.20 -28.64
C GLY A 312 2.23 8.29 -28.79
N ARG A 313 2.95 8.91 -27.84
CA ARG A 313 4.44 8.93 -27.78
C ARG A 313 5.02 8.31 -26.49
N LEU A 314 4.25 7.47 -25.81
CA LEU A 314 4.72 6.62 -24.72
C LEU A 314 4.92 5.19 -25.23
#